data_AF-A0A960SBZ0-F1
#
_entry.id   AF-A0A960SBZ0-F1
#
_cell.length_a   1.000
_cell.length_b   1.000
_cell.length_c   1.000
_cell.angle_alpha   90.00
_cell.angle_beta   90.00
_cell.angle_gamma   90.00
#
_symmetry.space_group_name_H-M   'P 1'
#
loop_
_entity.id
_entity.type
_entity.pdbx_description
1 polymer ?
#
loop_
_entity_poly.entity_id
_entity_poly.type
_entity_poly.pdbx_seq_one_letter_code
_entity_poly.pdbx_strand_id
1 'polypeptide(L)'
;FYDGQPYRNAKDHLFHPITHPDGLAIKGNRINFATGERTPYDVWVEPYPHPLAGDQEVLTSGVLRPASYLIFGEESRLPEGSPLIGSGLQTGDQIVWADGERIFSIPQLLELLNDGRVYVLIERDGKTFSVRVPRVKVRELAMSPEFQDEVSDWQFEAKLKGRQRDLYLLAYNLTPDAVVEEAIPLIDREKQLDRPLEVGDRILAIDGTPLQQAYQALYQLQQRRVHVIVQRDPTPKPVVDWVDADRSFERGVDAKALQALASSIGQDQPRHRVDNLVLLNTVTPVTRRELIQSKEMQALEQAKQELAQMEDSDKKSQALQQVEEHEKQVVLGISGIQDQQVLFNPTPLELFERVYTEIWTTLEALFTGSLNPKWMSGPVGIVQVVQSQWM
;
A
#
# COMPACT_ATOMS: atom_id res chain seq x y z
N PHE A 1 3.37 13.38 -17.96
CA PHE A 1 3.19 13.43 -19.42
C PHE A 1 2.96 12.02 -19.91
N TYR A 2 2.07 11.88 -20.87
CA TYR A 2 1.72 10.65 -21.57
C TYR A 2 1.93 10.89 -23.06
N ASP A 3 2.90 10.22 -23.68
CA ASP A 3 3.30 10.41 -25.09
C ASP A 3 3.52 11.87 -25.48
N GLY A 4 4.26 12.60 -24.64
CA GLY A 4 4.55 14.02 -24.85
C GLY A 4 3.38 14.97 -24.55
N GLN A 5 2.18 14.45 -24.26
CA GLN A 5 1.05 15.25 -23.81
C GLN A 5 1.12 15.51 -22.30
N PRO A 6 0.87 16.74 -21.81
CA PRO A 6 0.84 17.03 -20.38
C PRO A 6 -0.28 16.25 -19.71
N TYR A 7 -0.02 15.75 -18.49
CA TYR A 7 -1.06 15.17 -17.64
C TYR A 7 -2.03 16.28 -17.22
N ARG A 8 -3.33 16.02 -17.33
CA ARG A 8 -4.39 17.01 -17.09
C ARG A 8 -5.25 16.63 -15.90
N ASN A 9 -5.63 15.36 -15.81
CA ASN A 9 -6.48 14.86 -14.73
C ASN A 9 -6.46 13.32 -14.69
N ALA A 10 -7.07 12.76 -13.64
CA ALA A 10 -7.06 11.33 -13.38
C ALA A 10 -7.61 10.45 -14.53
N LYS A 11 -8.46 10.98 -15.43
CA LYS A 11 -8.97 10.22 -16.58
C LYS A 11 -7.86 9.84 -17.56
N ASP A 12 -6.78 10.62 -17.62
CA ASP A 12 -5.64 10.35 -18.49
C ASP A 12 -4.98 9.01 -18.15
N HIS A 13 -5.05 8.58 -16.88
CA HIS A 13 -4.56 7.27 -16.43
C HIS A 13 -5.31 6.08 -17.06
N LEU A 14 -6.54 6.30 -17.55
CA LEU A 14 -7.35 5.28 -18.23
C LEU A 14 -7.36 5.50 -19.75
N PHE A 15 -7.48 6.75 -20.19
CA PHE A 15 -7.64 7.08 -21.59
C PHE A 15 -6.39 6.76 -22.42
N HIS A 16 -5.20 7.10 -21.93
CA HIS A 16 -3.96 6.86 -22.67
C HIS A 16 -3.65 5.36 -22.86
N PRO A 17 -3.74 4.50 -21.82
CA PRO A 17 -3.56 3.06 -21.99
C PRO A 17 -4.52 2.42 -23.00
N ILE A 18 -5.77 2.89 -23.09
CA ILE A 18 -6.76 2.35 -24.03
C ILE A 18 -6.47 2.80 -25.47
N THR A 19 -5.93 4.01 -25.66
CA THR A 19 -5.64 4.58 -26.99
C THR A 19 -4.28 4.17 -27.55
N HIS A 20 -3.38 3.64 -26.70
CA HIS A 20 -2.00 3.28 -27.05
C HIS A 20 -1.67 1.87 -26.54
N PRO A 21 -2.34 0.81 -27.05
CA PRO A 21 -2.21 -0.55 -26.51
C PRO A 21 -0.80 -1.15 -26.68
N ASP A 22 -0.03 -0.68 -27.66
CA ASP A 22 1.32 -1.18 -27.96
C ASP A 22 2.41 -0.57 -27.06
N GLY A 23 2.04 0.35 -26.17
CA GLY A 23 2.96 0.99 -25.23
C GLY A 23 2.79 2.50 -25.15
N LEU A 24 3.19 3.04 -23.99
CA LEU A 24 2.97 4.42 -23.59
C LEU A 24 4.25 4.99 -22.97
N ALA A 25 4.75 6.10 -23.52
CA ALA A 25 5.86 6.83 -22.93
C ALA A 25 5.37 7.73 -21.79
N ILE A 26 5.78 7.43 -20.56
CA ILE A 26 5.39 8.17 -19.36
C ILE A 26 6.60 8.96 -18.86
N LYS A 27 6.44 10.28 -18.80
CA LYS A 27 7.44 11.19 -18.20
C LYS A 27 6.87 11.90 -17.00
N GLY A 28 7.66 12.01 -15.94
CA GLY A 28 7.25 12.68 -14.72
C GLY A 28 8.42 12.95 -13.79
N ASN A 29 8.09 13.29 -12.55
CA ASN A 29 9.06 13.48 -11.50
C ASN A 29 8.73 12.53 -10.34
N ARG A 30 9.72 11.76 -9.88
CA ARG A 30 9.67 11.11 -8.59
C ARG A 30 9.95 12.18 -7.53
N ILE A 31 9.11 12.25 -6.50
CA ILE A 31 9.25 13.22 -5.41
C ILE A 31 9.78 12.48 -4.18
N ASN A 32 10.92 12.90 -3.66
CA ASN A 32 11.36 12.50 -2.34
C ASN A 32 10.64 13.40 -1.32
N PHE A 33 9.62 12.89 -0.65
CA PHE A 33 8.83 13.67 0.29
C PHE A 33 9.57 14.05 1.59
N ALA A 34 10.73 13.45 1.86
CA ALA A 34 11.58 13.84 2.99
C ALA A 34 12.45 15.06 2.67
N THR A 35 12.97 15.15 1.45
CA THR A 35 13.89 16.23 1.02
C THR A 35 13.23 17.28 0.14
N GLY A 36 12.08 16.97 -0.46
CA GLY A 36 11.44 17.75 -1.52
C GLY A 36 12.13 17.62 -2.88
N GLU A 37 13.16 16.79 -3.00
CA GLU A 37 13.92 16.59 -4.24
C GLU A 37 13.03 15.93 -5.31
N ARG A 38 13.17 16.42 -6.55
CA ARG A 38 12.47 15.91 -7.72
C ARG A 38 13.47 15.28 -8.68
N THR A 39 13.29 14.00 -8.95
CA THR A 39 14.10 13.27 -9.92
C THR A 39 13.25 12.98 -11.16
N PRO A 40 13.62 13.49 -12.34
CA PRO A 40 12.87 13.20 -13.55
C PRO A 40 12.98 11.72 -13.90
N TYR A 41 11.90 11.17 -14.45
CA TYR A 41 11.90 9.83 -15.05
C TYR A 41 11.25 9.86 -16.43
N ASP A 42 11.65 8.90 -17.25
CA ASP A 42 11.16 8.65 -18.59
C ASP A 42 11.11 7.14 -18.77
N VAL A 43 9.91 6.57 -18.82
CA VAL A 43 9.71 5.12 -18.85
C VAL A 43 8.72 4.75 -19.95
N TRP A 44 9.01 3.63 -20.61
CA TRP A 44 8.06 2.98 -21.50
C TRP A 44 7.25 1.97 -20.70
N VAL A 45 5.93 2.03 -20.79
CA VAL A 45 5.03 1.11 -20.10
C VAL A 45 4.14 0.43 -21.14
N GLU A 46 4.09 -0.90 -21.10
CA GLU A 46 3.13 -1.68 -21.87
C GLU A 46 1.81 -1.74 -21.10
N PRO A 47 0.70 -1.21 -21.65
CA PRO A 47 -0.61 -1.36 -21.03
C PRO A 47 -1.00 -2.83 -20.90
N TYR A 48 -1.69 -3.15 -19.82
CA TYR A 48 -2.17 -4.50 -19.55
C TYR A 48 -3.64 -4.48 -19.11
N PRO A 49 -4.35 -5.62 -19.22
CA PRO A 49 -5.74 -5.72 -18.78
C PRO A 49 -5.90 -5.31 -17.32
N HIS A 50 -6.85 -4.42 -17.05
CA HIS A 50 -7.10 -3.93 -15.71
C HIS A 50 -7.59 -5.07 -14.81
N PRO A 51 -6.96 -5.32 -13.65
CA PRO A 51 -7.20 -6.52 -12.85
C PRO A 51 -8.63 -6.62 -12.31
N LEU A 52 -9.31 -5.48 -12.11
CA LEU A 52 -10.71 -5.44 -11.64
C LEU A 52 -11.74 -5.25 -12.76
N ALA A 53 -11.32 -5.16 -14.02
CA ALA A 53 -12.25 -4.89 -15.13
C ALA A 53 -12.89 -6.17 -15.71
N GLY A 54 -12.48 -7.35 -15.25
CA GLY A 54 -13.01 -8.63 -15.76
C GLY A 54 -12.89 -8.72 -17.29
N ASP A 55 -14.00 -9.09 -17.95
CA ASP A 55 -14.09 -9.24 -19.41
C ASP A 55 -14.17 -7.91 -20.18
N GLN A 56 -14.06 -6.75 -19.52
CA GLN A 56 -14.32 -5.46 -20.17
C GLN A 56 -13.20 -4.96 -21.09
N GLU A 57 -12.12 -5.69 -21.41
CA GLU A 57 -11.01 -5.21 -22.29
C GLU A 57 -10.42 -3.84 -21.88
N VAL A 58 -10.57 -3.41 -20.62
CA VAL A 58 -10.01 -2.14 -20.13
C VAL A 58 -8.50 -2.33 -19.96
N LEU A 59 -7.70 -1.47 -20.60
CA LEU A 59 -6.26 -1.43 -20.39
C LEU A 59 -5.87 -0.39 -19.34
N THR A 60 -4.80 -0.65 -18.61
CA THR A 60 -4.20 0.28 -17.64
C THR A 60 -2.69 0.32 -17.78
N SER A 61 -2.09 1.46 -17.44
CA SER A 61 -0.64 1.63 -17.30
C SER A 61 -0.13 1.29 -15.89
N GLY A 62 -1.00 0.72 -15.03
CA GLY A 62 -0.71 0.39 -13.64
C GLY A 62 -0.96 1.50 -12.64
N VAL A 63 -1.38 2.69 -13.09
CA VAL A 63 -1.90 3.74 -12.19
C VAL A 63 -3.39 3.50 -11.95
N LEU A 64 -3.70 2.79 -10.86
CA LEU A 64 -5.08 2.40 -10.54
C LEU A 64 -5.86 3.52 -9.83
N ARG A 65 -5.21 4.31 -8.99
CA ARG A 65 -5.80 5.47 -8.31
C ARG A 65 -4.75 6.57 -8.12
N PRO A 66 -5.13 7.85 -8.29
CA PRO A 66 -4.25 8.96 -7.94
C PRO A 66 -4.03 9.01 -6.42
N ALA A 67 -3.00 9.74 -6.00
CA ALA A 67 -2.77 10.05 -4.59
C ALA A 67 -3.90 10.92 -4.04
N SER A 68 -4.31 10.67 -2.79
CA SER A 68 -5.37 11.40 -2.11
C SER A 68 -5.04 11.66 -0.63
N TYR A 69 -5.70 12.66 -0.05
CA TYR A 69 -5.67 12.90 1.39
C TYR A 69 -6.57 11.86 2.06
N LEU A 70 -6.01 10.83 2.68
CA LEU A 70 -6.80 9.77 3.33
C LEU A 70 -7.47 10.25 4.63
N ILE A 71 -8.55 11.01 4.52
CA ILE A 71 -9.22 11.66 5.65
C ILE A 71 -10.31 10.75 6.22
N PHE A 72 -10.26 10.49 7.52
CA PHE A 72 -11.34 9.87 8.28
C PHE A 72 -12.40 10.92 8.58
N GLY A 73 -13.34 11.11 7.66
CA GLY A 73 -14.38 12.14 7.72
C GLY A 73 -15.66 11.69 8.42
N GLU A 74 -16.72 12.50 8.29
CA GLU A 74 -18.02 12.25 8.94
C GLU A 74 -18.74 11.01 8.38
N GLU A 75 -18.52 10.70 7.11
CA GLU A 75 -19.09 9.52 6.47
C GLU A 75 -18.23 8.27 6.65
N SER A 76 -17.01 8.43 7.17
CA SER A 76 -16.11 7.31 7.42
C SER A 76 -16.64 6.44 8.55
N ARG A 77 -16.52 5.12 8.38
CA ARG A 77 -17.01 4.15 9.35
C ARG A 77 -15.95 3.10 9.65
N LEU A 78 -15.90 2.71 10.91
CA LEU A 78 -15.21 1.52 11.37
C LEU A 78 -16.26 0.42 11.55
N PRO A 79 -16.26 -0.64 10.70
CA PRO A 79 -17.12 -1.79 10.93
C PRO A 79 -16.81 -2.45 12.27
N GLU A 80 -17.77 -3.20 12.80
CA GLU A 80 -17.57 -4.03 13.99
C GLU A 80 -16.37 -4.96 13.79
N GLY A 81 -15.54 -5.11 14.83
CA GLY A 81 -14.30 -5.89 14.75
C GLY A 81 -13.12 -5.15 14.10
N SER A 82 -13.29 -3.92 13.62
CA SER A 82 -12.19 -3.11 13.08
C SER A 82 -11.07 -2.95 14.12
N PRO A 83 -9.81 -3.28 13.78
CA PRO A 83 -8.66 -3.07 14.65
C PRO A 83 -8.47 -1.62 15.11
N LEU A 84 -9.02 -0.66 14.37
CA LEU A 84 -8.88 0.75 14.67
C LEU A 84 -9.87 1.24 15.73
N ILE A 85 -10.83 0.41 16.15
CA ILE A 85 -11.67 0.71 17.30
C ILE A 85 -10.78 0.79 18.55
N GLY A 86 -10.78 1.94 19.23
CA GLY A 86 -9.90 2.17 20.39
C GLY A 86 -8.44 2.52 20.04
N SER A 87 -8.10 2.64 18.75
CA SER A 87 -6.76 3.10 18.33
C SER A 87 -6.48 4.56 18.69
N GLY A 88 -7.54 5.34 18.93
CA GLY A 88 -7.48 6.79 19.12
C GLY A 88 -7.65 7.59 17.82
N LEU A 89 -7.99 6.95 16.70
CA LEU A 89 -8.41 7.60 15.46
C LEU A 89 -9.67 8.47 15.70
N GLN A 90 -9.68 9.67 15.13
CA GLN A 90 -10.74 10.67 15.31
C GLN A 90 -11.21 11.22 13.96
N THR A 91 -12.48 11.64 13.90
CA THR A 91 -13.01 12.36 12.74
C THR A 91 -12.17 13.61 12.46
N GLY A 92 -11.77 13.78 11.20
CA GLY A 92 -10.86 14.82 10.72
C GLY A 92 -9.40 14.39 10.60
N ASP A 93 -9.02 13.23 11.16
CA ASP A 93 -7.66 12.71 11.03
C ASP A 93 -7.33 12.35 9.57
N GLN A 94 -6.17 12.75 9.09
CA GLN A 94 -5.61 12.23 7.85
C GLN A 94 -4.60 11.13 8.15
N ILE A 95 -4.77 9.95 7.58
CA ILE A 95 -3.76 8.88 7.61
C ILE A 95 -2.62 9.30 6.69
N VAL A 96 -1.42 9.46 7.26
CA VAL A 96 -0.25 9.92 6.50
C VAL A 96 0.88 8.90 6.43
N TRP A 97 0.94 7.94 7.37
CA TRP A 97 2.05 6.98 7.42
C TRP A 97 1.61 5.67 8.09
N ALA A 98 2.16 4.56 7.61
CA ALA A 98 2.01 3.24 8.23
C ALA A 98 3.28 2.39 8.04
N ASP A 99 3.72 1.71 9.10
CA ASP A 99 4.84 0.76 9.14
C ASP A 99 6.05 1.10 8.25
N GLY A 100 6.56 2.32 8.34
CA GLY A 100 7.76 2.77 7.63
C GLY A 100 7.51 3.60 6.38
N GLU A 101 6.28 3.65 5.87
CA GLU A 101 5.95 4.26 4.57
C GLU A 101 4.94 5.38 4.71
N ARG A 102 5.10 6.42 3.89
CA ARG A 102 4.07 7.45 3.71
C ARG A 102 2.94 6.89 2.86
N ILE A 103 1.70 7.10 3.30
CA ILE A 103 0.51 6.55 2.65
C ILE A 103 -0.20 7.65 1.86
N PHE A 104 -0.54 7.32 0.61
CA PHE A 104 -1.18 8.20 -0.36
C PHE A 104 -2.49 7.62 -0.90
N SER A 105 -2.76 6.34 -0.68
CA SER A 105 -3.98 5.70 -1.16
C SER A 105 -4.35 4.47 -0.32
N ILE A 106 -5.62 4.08 -0.35
CA ILE A 106 -6.08 2.82 0.27
C ILE A 106 -5.46 1.59 -0.40
N PRO A 107 -5.35 1.49 -1.74
CA PRO A 107 -4.63 0.39 -2.38
C PRO A 107 -3.19 0.25 -1.89
N GLN A 108 -2.45 1.36 -1.76
CA GLN A 108 -1.09 1.33 -1.23
C GLN A 108 -1.05 0.83 0.22
N LEU A 109 -1.98 1.29 1.07
CA LEU A 109 -2.08 0.78 2.44
C LEU A 109 -2.37 -0.72 2.47
N LEU A 110 -3.26 -1.20 1.60
CA LEU A 110 -3.58 -2.63 1.51
C LEU A 110 -2.38 -3.45 1.03
N GLU A 111 -1.66 -2.99 0.01
CA GLU A 111 -0.43 -3.62 -0.46
C GLU A 111 0.61 -3.66 0.66
N LEU A 112 0.82 -2.54 1.35
CA LEU A 112 1.74 -2.41 2.46
C LEU A 112 1.44 -3.38 3.60
N LEU A 113 0.17 -3.59 3.90
CA LEU A 113 -0.23 -4.59 4.89
C LEU A 113 0.11 -5.99 4.34
N ASN A 114 -0.16 -6.28 3.08
CA ASN A 114 -0.08 -7.65 2.56
C ASN A 114 1.28 -8.04 1.95
N ASP A 115 2.27 -7.14 1.91
CA ASP A 115 3.61 -7.41 1.36
C ASP A 115 4.49 -8.34 2.21
N GLY A 116 4.04 -8.67 3.43
CA GLY A 116 4.74 -9.59 4.33
C GLY A 116 5.98 -9.02 5.02
N ARG A 117 6.27 -7.71 4.88
CA ARG A 117 7.35 -7.06 5.62
C ARG A 117 6.94 -6.67 7.04
N VAL A 118 7.93 -6.38 7.88
CA VAL A 118 7.77 -5.85 9.24
C VAL A 118 8.56 -4.57 9.42
N TYR A 119 8.11 -3.73 10.35
CA TYR A 119 8.82 -2.51 10.71
C TYR A 119 9.93 -2.82 11.71
N VAL A 120 11.17 -2.53 11.35
CA VAL A 120 12.35 -2.82 12.17
C VAL A 120 13.09 -1.52 12.47
N LEU A 121 13.37 -1.27 13.75
CA LEU A 121 14.31 -0.22 14.18
C LEU A 121 15.68 -0.85 14.32
N ILE A 122 16.70 -0.27 13.67
CA ILE A 122 18.07 -0.76 13.72
C ILE A 122 19.05 0.34 14.13
N GLU A 123 20.21 -0.09 14.62
CA GLU A 123 21.40 0.73 14.82
C GLU A 123 22.49 0.30 13.84
N ARG A 124 23.01 1.26 13.08
CA ARG A 124 24.17 1.11 12.19
C ARG A 124 25.11 2.29 12.40
N ASP A 125 26.39 2.02 12.65
CA ASP A 125 27.41 3.05 12.90
C ASP A 125 27.02 4.07 13.98
N GLY A 126 26.32 3.61 15.03
CA GLY A 126 25.83 4.45 16.13
C GLY A 126 24.66 5.38 15.76
N LYS A 127 24.05 5.21 14.58
CA LYS A 127 22.85 5.92 14.16
C LYS A 127 21.66 4.97 14.12
N THR A 128 20.52 5.47 14.57
CA THR A 128 19.27 4.72 14.51
C THR A 128 18.43 5.16 13.32
N PHE A 129 17.87 4.19 12.61
CA PHE A 129 16.85 4.42 11.59
C PHE A 129 15.97 3.18 11.47
N SER A 130 14.85 3.33 10.78
CA SER A 130 13.90 2.26 10.57
C SER A 130 13.88 1.79 9.12
N VAL A 131 13.53 0.52 8.96
CA VAL A 131 13.53 -0.19 7.68
C VAL A 131 12.43 -1.24 7.69
N ARG A 132 11.83 -1.48 6.52
CA ARG A 132 10.89 -2.58 6.31
C ARG A 132 11.63 -3.83 5.86
N VAL A 133 11.54 -4.92 6.63
CA VAL A 133 12.27 -6.15 6.34
C VAL A 133 11.30 -7.29 6.04
N PRO A 134 11.48 -8.06 4.95
CA PRO A 134 10.61 -9.20 4.65
C PRO A 134 10.64 -10.28 5.74
N ARG A 135 9.46 -10.77 6.11
CA ARG A 135 9.32 -12.03 6.85
C ARG A 135 9.25 -13.20 5.90
N VAL A 136 10.01 -14.23 6.20
CA VAL A 136 10.07 -15.46 5.42
C VAL A 136 9.81 -16.63 6.34
N LYS A 137 9.07 -17.63 5.86
CA LYS A 137 8.88 -18.86 6.64
C LYS A 137 10.20 -19.63 6.72
N VAL A 138 10.49 -20.23 7.87
CA VAL A 138 11.68 -21.05 8.10
C VAL A 138 11.87 -22.10 6.99
N ARG A 139 10.79 -22.74 6.52
CA ARG A 139 10.82 -23.73 5.42
C ARG A 139 11.30 -23.20 4.07
N GLU A 140 11.35 -21.89 3.87
CA GLU A 140 11.78 -21.26 2.61
C GLU A 140 13.27 -20.88 2.64
N LEU A 141 13.93 -21.02 3.80
CA LEU A 141 15.31 -20.63 4.02
C LEU A 141 16.26 -21.82 3.91
N ALA A 142 17.37 -21.64 3.18
CA ALA A 142 18.47 -22.60 3.11
C ALA A 142 19.44 -22.34 4.27
N MET A 143 19.07 -22.84 5.46
CA MET A 143 19.84 -22.67 6.69
C MET A 143 20.84 -23.82 6.91
N SER A 144 21.97 -23.52 7.55
CA SER A 144 22.90 -24.53 8.05
C SER A 144 22.30 -25.34 9.21
N PRO A 145 22.77 -26.57 9.48
CA PRO A 145 22.35 -27.33 10.65
C PRO A 145 22.56 -26.59 11.97
N GLU A 146 23.68 -25.88 12.10
CA GLU A 146 24.03 -25.13 13.31
C GLU A 146 23.00 -24.03 13.60
N PHE A 147 22.58 -23.29 12.56
CA PHE A 147 21.56 -22.25 12.72
C PHE A 147 20.17 -22.83 12.94
N GLN A 148 19.87 -24.03 12.42
CA GLN A 148 18.61 -24.71 12.71
C GLN A 148 18.48 -25.08 14.19
N ASP A 149 19.59 -25.51 14.81
CA ASP A 149 19.65 -25.78 16.25
C ASP A 149 19.45 -24.48 17.05
N GLU A 150 20.08 -23.37 16.64
CA GLU A 150 19.90 -22.07 17.28
C GLU A 150 18.45 -21.56 17.20
N VAL A 151 17.80 -21.66 16.03
CA VAL A 151 16.38 -21.30 15.88
C VAL A 151 15.49 -22.20 16.75
N SER A 152 15.86 -23.47 16.95
CA SER A 152 15.15 -24.38 17.86
C SER A 152 15.27 -23.92 19.31
N ASP A 153 16.46 -23.51 19.75
CA ASP A 153 16.69 -22.95 21.08
C ASP A 153 15.90 -21.65 21.27
N TRP A 154 15.94 -20.74 20.29
CA TRP A 154 15.12 -19.53 20.31
C TRP A 154 13.63 -19.83 20.37
N GLN A 155 13.14 -20.84 19.64
CA GLN A 155 11.74 -21.25 19.69
C GLN A 155 11.35 -21.69 21.12
N PHE A 156 12.23 -22.45 21.78
CA PHE A 156 12.03 -22.90 23.14
C PHE A 156 12.02 -21.74 24.14
N GLU A 157 12.99 -20.83 24.06
CA GLU A 157 13.09 -19.63 24.91
C GLU A 157 11.90 -18.69 24.74
N ALA A 158 11.47 -18.49 23.49
CA ALA A 158 10.29 -17.71 23.13
C ALA A 158 8.97 -18.39 23.52
N LYS A 159 9.01 -19.64 23.99
CA LYS A 159 7.83 -20.46 24.35
C LYS A 159 6.85 -20.60 23.18
N LEU A 160 7.37 -20.63 21.96
CA LEU A 160 6.57 -20.75 20.75
C LEU A 160 6.16 -22.21 20.52
N LYS A 161 4.86 -22.43 20.37
CA LYS A 161 4.29 -23.74 20.06
C LYS A 161 4.24 -23.95 18.54
N GLY A 162 4.26 -25.21 18.11
CA GLY A 162 4.10 -25.59 16.71
C GLY A 162 5.40 -26.09 16.08
N ARG A 163 5.38 -26.24 14.76
CA ARG A 163 6.53 -26.73 14.00
C ARG A 163 7.43 -25.55 13.63
N GLN A 164 8.73 -25.69 13.89
CA GLN A 164 9.76 -24.69 13.55
C GLN A 164 9.64 -24.19 12.10
N ARG A 165 9.43 -25.12 11.14
CA ARG A 165 9.30 -24.82 9.71
C ARG A 165 8.18 -23.85 9.33
N ASP A 166 7.17 -23.71 10.19
CA ASP A 166 5.99 -22.86 9.97
C ASP A 166 6.15 -21.46 10.60
N LEU A 167 7.22 -21.23 11.37
CA LEU A 167 7.54 -19.93 11.98
C LEU A 167 8.05 -18.94 10.93
N TYR A 168 7.88 -17.65 11.22
CA TYR A 168 8.47 -16.55 10.44
C TYR A 168 9.82 -16.11 11.03
N LEU A 169 10.78 -15.84 10.14
CA LEU A 169 12.09 -15.27 10.45
C LEU A 169 12.38 -14.09 9.51
N LEU A 170 13.35 -13.27 9.90
CA LEU A 170 14.07 -12.44 8.94
C LEU A 170 15.07 -13.36 8.22
N ALA A 171 15.34 -13.12 6.94
CA ALA A 171 16.27 -13.93 6.16
C ALA A 171 17.75 -13.61 6.48
N TYR A 172 18.09 -13.57 7.77
CA TYR A 172 19.41 -13.24 8.30
C TYR A 172 19.72 -14.11 9.51
N ASN A 173 20.98 -14.50 9.63
CA ASN A 173 21.53 -15.03 10.86
C ASN A 173 21.78 -13.88 11.84
N LEU A 174 21.40 -14.06 13.10
CA LEU A 174 21.49 -13.06 14.15
C LEU A 174 22.29 -13.63 15.32
N THR A 175 23.20 -12.82 15.87
CA THR A 175 23.81 -13.14 17.18
C THR A 175 22.74 -13.14 18.28
N PRO A 176 23.05 -13.69 19.47
CA PRO A 176 22.15 -13.63 20.63
C PRO A 176 21.68 -12.22 20.99
N ASP A 177 22.49 -11.19 20.72
CA ASP A 177 22.19 -9.77 20.96
C ASP A 177 21.47 -9.09 19.78
N ALA A 178 20.93 -9.88 18.85
CA ALA A 178 20.20 -9.47 17.65
C ALA A 178 21.03 -8.62 16.67
N VAL A 179 22.33 -8.94 16.52
CA VAL A 179 23.21 -8.34 15.50
C VAL A 179 23.23 -9.21 14.25
N VAL A 180 23.06 -8.60 13.08
CA VAL A 180 23.06 -9.28 11.78
C VAL A 180 24.47 -9.77 11.45
N GLU A 181 24.63 -11.09 11.27
CA GLU A 181 25.91 -11.71 10.88
C GLU A 181 26.00 -11.96 9.38
N GLU A 182 24.97 -12.58 8.80
CA GLU A 182 24.93 -12.92 7.39
C GLU A 182 23.49 -13.05 6.88
N ALA A 183 23.31 -12.90 5.56
CA ALA A 183 22.00 -13.09 4.94
C ALA A 183 21.80 -14.55 4.52
N ILE A 184 20.66 -15.13 4.90
CA ILE A 184 20.33 -16.53 4.63
C ILE A 184 19.72 -16.64 3.22
N PRO A 185 20.24 -17.52 2.34
CA PRO A 185 19.67 -17.72 1.01
C PRO A 185 18.28 -18.38 1.07
N LEU A 186 17.44 -18.10 0.09
CA LEU A 186 16.21 -18.85 -0.12
C LEU A 186 16.53 -20.22 -0.74
N ILE A 187 15.70 -21.22 -0.45
CA ILE A 187 15.78 -22.53 -1.13
C ILE A 187 15.46 -22.37 -2.62
N ASP A 188 14.43 -21.59 -2.93
CA ASP A 188 14.11 -21.18 -4.29
C ASP A 188 14.98 -19.99 -4.69
N ARG A 189 15.92 -20.23 -5.61
CA ARG A 189 16.89 -19.23 -6.07
C ARG A 189 16.32 -18.27 -7.10
N GLU A 190 15.17 -18.57 -7.70
CA GLU A 190 14.54 -17.68 -8.68
C GLU A 190 13.81 -16.53 -7.99
N LYS A 191 13.37 -16.74 -6.75
CA LYS A 191 12.72 -15.73 -5.92
C LYS A 191 13.74 -14.71 -5.43
N GLN A 192 13.61 -13.46 -5.89
CA GLN A 192 14.40 -12.35 -5.34
C GLN A 192 13.77 -11.86 -4.04
N LEU A 193 14.61 -11.67 -3.02
CA LEU A 193 14.22 -11.08 -1.75
C LEU A 193 14.96 -9.76 -1.55
N ASP A 194 14.21 -8.72 -1.23
CA ASP A 194 14.78 -7.45 -0.81
C ASP A 194 15.49 -7.60 0.54
N ARG A 195 16.76 -7.18 0.59
CA ARG A 195 17.64 -7.40 1.75
C ARG A 195 18.24 -6.07 2.23
N PRO A 196 17.48 -5.30 3.01
CA PRO A 196 17.92 -3.95 3.38
C PRO A 196 18.82 -3.91 4.63
N LEU A 197 19.00 -5.03 5.33
CA LEU A 197 19.90 -5.12 6.48
C LEU A 197 21.32 -5.48 6.02
N GLU A 198 22.30 -4.90 6.70
CA GLU A 198 23.73 -5.10 6.47
C GLU A 198 24.37 -5.84 7.66
N VAL A 199 25.50 -6.50 7.39
CA VAL A 199 26.28 -7.18 8.43
C VAL A 199 26.74 -6.14 9.46
N GLY A 200 26.51 -6.43 10.74
CA GLY A 200 26.79 -5.53 11.84
C GLY A 200 25.60 -4.66 12.27
N ASP A 201 24.49 -4.66 11.52
CA ASP A 201 23.26 -4.00 11.96
C ASP A 201 22.76 -4.63 13.25
N ARG A 202 22.48 -3.81 14.27
CA ARG A 202 21.83 -4.28 15.48
C ARG A 202 20.34 -3.98 15.42
N ILE A 203 19.53 -5.02 15.56
CA ILE A 203 18.07 -4.86 15.64
C ILE A 203 17.71 -4.41 17.05
N LEU A 204 17.06 -3.26 17.16
CA LEU A 204 16.64 -2.66 18.43
C LEU A 204 15.16 -2.92 18.75
N ALA A 205 14.31 -2.98 17.72
CA ALA A 205 12.88 -3.23 17.89
C ALA A 205 12.25 -3.83 16.63
N ILE A 206 11.20 -4.63 16.83
CA ILE A 206 10.34 -5.15 15.75
C ILE A 206 8.89 -4.78 16.05
N ASP A 207 8.21 -4.20 15.06
CA ASP A 207 6.87 -3.64 15.14
C ASP A 207 6.67 -2.83 16.44
N GLY A 208 7.63 -1.93 16.72
CA GLY A 208 7.61 -1.01 17.85
C GLY A 208 7.81 -1.65 19.23
N THR A 209 8.13 -2.94 19.29
CA THR A 209 8.49 -3.61 20.55
C THR A 209 10.01 -3.69 20.67
N PRO A 210 10.62 -3.05 21.68
CA PRO A 210 12.06 -3.15 21.92
C PRO A 210 12.47 -4.59 22.18
N LEU A 211 13.67 -4.95 21.72
CA LEU A 211 14.28 -6.24 21.98
C LEU A 211 15.73 -6.10 22.40
N GLN A 212 16.16 -7.05 23.22
CA GLN A 212 17.53 -7.20 23.71
C GLN A 212 18.18 -8.46 23.15
N GLN A 213 17.37 -9.47 22.79
CA GLN A 213 17.86 -10.78 22.37
C GLN A 213 17.13 -11.31 21.13
N ALA A 214 17.82 -12.13 20.33
CA ALA A 214 17.30 -12.67 19.06
C ALA A 214 16.04 -13.53 19.21
N TYR A 215 15.90 -14.30 20.31
CA TYR A 215 14.67 -15.08 20.53
C TYR A 215 13.42 -14.19 20.65
N GLN A 216 13.59 -12.95 21.13
CA GLN A 216 12.49 -11.98 21.20
C GLN A 216 12.11 -11.51 19.79
N ALA A 217 13.08 -11.36 18.88
CA ALA A 217 12.81 -11.09 17.48
C ALA A 217 11.96 -12.23 16.88
N LEU A 218 12.36 -13.49 17.07
CA LEU A 218 11.58 -14.65 16.62
C LEU A 218 10.13 -14.60 17.16
N TYR A 219 9.95 -14.28 18.45
CA TYR A 219 8.62 -14.13 19.04
C TYR A 219 7.80 -13.00 18.39
N GLN A 220 8.37 -11.80 18.24
CA GLN A 220 7.66 -10.66 17.66
C GLN A 220 7.28 -10.89 16.20
N LEU A 221 8.11 -11.57 15.41
CA LEU A 221 7.82 -11.85 14.00
C LEU A 221 6.59 -12.75 13.79
N GLN A 222 6.21 -13.54 14.80
CA GLN A 222 4.97 -14.34 14.78
C GLN A 222 3.74 -13.47 15.03
N GLN A 223 3.93 -12.32 15.68
CA GLN A 223 2.90 -11.34 15.90
C GLN A 223 2.89 -10.40 14.72
N ARG A 224 1.70 -9.92 14.37
CA ARG A 224 1.57 -8.92 13.33
C ARG A 224 0.95 -7.69 13.94
N ARG A 225 1.69 -6.59 13.92
CA ARG A 225 1.26 -5.32 14.48
C ARG A 225 1.52 -4.23 13.46
N VAL A 226 0.68 -3.21 13.50
CA VAL A 226 0.74 -2.08 12.57
C VAL A 226 0.71 -0.80 13.38
N HIS A 227 1.61 0.10 13.02
CA HIS A 227 1.71 1.46 13.53
C HIS A 227 1.15 2.41 12.49
N VAL A 228 0.29 3.33 12.92
CA VAL A 228 -0.31 4.33 12.05
C VAL A 228 -0.07 5.70 12.65
N ILE A 229 0.44 6.63 11.84
CA ILE A 229 0.54 8.03 12.20
C ILE A 229 -0.50 8.80 11.39
N VAL A 230 -1.23 9.65 12.11
CA VAL A 230 -2.22 10.55 11.54
C VAL A 230 -1.80 12.00 11.72
N GLN A 231 -2.21 12.85 10.78
CA GLN A 231 -2.20 14.29 10.94
C GLN A 231 -3.56 14.74 11.49
N ARG A 232 -3.52 15.40 12.64
CA ARG A 232 -4.67 15.92 13.38
C ARG A 232 -4.56 17.44 13.52
N ASP A 233 -5.22 18.14 12.61
CA ASP A 233 -5.30 19.58 12.65
C ASP A 233 -6.45 20.03 13.57
N PRO A 234 -6.24 21.06 14.43
CA PRO A 234 -7.27 21.55 15.34
C PRO A 234 -8.40 22.29 14.61
N THR A 235 -8.17 22.65 13.34
CA THR A 235 -9.11 23.36 12.48
C THR A 235 -9.37 22.54 11.23
N PRO A 236 -10.61 22.52 10.71
CA PRO A 236 -10.92 21.90 9.43
C PRO A 236 -9.97 22.40 8.34
N LYS A 237 -9.53 21.49 7.47
CA LYS A 237 -8.67 21.87 6.35
C LYS A 237 -9.43 22.82 5.43
N PRO A 238 -8.82 23.95 5.03
CA PRO A 238 -9.46 24.86 4.10
C PRO A 238 -9.65 24.16 2.75
N VAL A 239 -10.70 24.57 2.03
CA VAL A 239 -10.86 24.24 0.61
C VAL A 239 -9.73 24.94 -0.15
N VAL A 240 -8.93 24.16 -0.87
CA VAL A 240 -7.77 24.67 -1.63
C VAL A 240 -8.19 24.92 -3.07
N ASP A 241 -7.66 25.97 -3.70
CA ASP A 241 -7.85 26.17 -5.13
C ASP A 241 -7.13 25.07 -5.93
N TRP A 242 -7.73 24.57 -7.00
CA TRP A 242 -7.16 23.52 -7.83
C TRP A 242 -5.76 23.84 -8.38
N VAL A 243 -5.42 25.13 -8.54
CA VAL A 243 -4.09 25.57 -8.98
C VAL A 243 -3.02 25.36 -7.92
N ASP A 244 -3.38 25.42 -6.63
CA ASP A 244 -2.46 25.25 -5.49
C ASP A 244 -2.55 23.86 -4.84
N ALA A 245 -3.47 23.00 -5.29
CA ALA A 245 -3.76 21.69 -4.70
C ALA A 245 -2.51 20.79 -4.63
N ASP A 246 -1.75 20.66 -5.71
CA ASP A 246 -0.53 19.85 -5.74
C ASP A 246 0.52 20.35 -4.74
N ARG A 247 0.72 21.68 -4.69
CA ARG A 247 1.66 22.30 -3.75
C ARG A 247 1.23 22.07 -2.30
N SER A 248 -0.08 22.15 -2.03
CA SER A 248 -0.66 21.84 -0.73
C SER A 248 -0.46 20.37 -0.36
N PHE A 249 -0.59 19.45 -1.31
CA PHE A 249 -0.42 18.01 -1.08
C PHE A 249 1.02 17.65 -0.72
N GLU A 250 1.97 18.20 -1.47
CA GLU A 250 3.39 17.96 -1.28
C GLU A 250 3.89 18.48 0.08
N ARG A 251 3.43 19.68 0.48
CA ARG A 251 3.88 20.38 1.69
C ARG A 251 3.00 20.17 2.91
N GLY A 252 1.87 19.48 2.77
CA GLY A 252 0.84 19.38 3.81
C GLY A 252 1.25 18.60 5.05
N VAL A 253 2.30 17.77 4.94
CA VAL A 253 2.85 16.95 6.03
C VAL A 253 4.30 17.37 6.29
N ASP A 254 4.62 17.75 7.51
CA ASP A 254 6.01 18.05 7.91
C ASP A 254 6.81 16.74 7.98
N ALA A 255 7.71 16.55 7.02
CA ALA A 255 8.54 15.36 6.93
C ALA A 255 9.49 15.19 8.11
N LYS A 256 9.99 16.27 8.71
CA LYS A 256 10.89 16.20 9.87
C LYS A 256 10.12 15.77 11.11
N ALA A 257 8.94 16.34 11.32
CA ALA A 257 8.06 15.93 12.41
C ALA A 257 7.64 14.46 12.25
N LEU A 258 7.29 14.04 11.03
CA LEU A 258 6.92 12.66 10.72
C LEU A 258 8.08 11.70 10.98
N GLN A 259 9.28 12.02 10.49
CA GLN A 259 10.47 11.21 10.73
C GLN A 259 10.81 11.11 12.22
N ALA A 260 10.75 12.23 12.95
CA ALA A 260 11.04 12.25 14.39
C ALA A 260 10.04 11.39 15.18
N LEU A 261 8.76 11.41 14.80
CA LEU A 261 7.73 10.57 15.42
C LEU A 261 7.93 9.09 15.05
N ALA A 262 8.11 8.78 13.77
CA ALA A 262 8.35 7.41 13.30
C ALA A 262 9.61 6.79 13.91
N SER A 263 10.72 7.53 13.99
CA SER A 263 11.97 7.04 14.58
C SER A 263 11.87 6.77 16.08
N SER A 264 10.87 7.33 16.76
CA SER A 264 10.64 7.08 18.19
C SER A 264 9.92 5.77 18.46
N ILE A 265 9.30 5.17 17.44
CA ILE A 265 8.61 3.88 17.55
C ILE A 265 9.65 2.79 17.84
N GLY A 266 9.48 2.06 18.95
CA GLY A 266 10.43 1.03 19.40
C GLY A 266 11.56 1.53 20.29
N GLN A 267 11.58 2.81 20.66
CA GLN A 267 12.46 3.33 21.72
C GLN A 267 11.80 3.16 23.10
N ASP A 268 12.58 3.26 24.18
CA ASP A 268 12.08 3.13 25.57
C ASP A 268 10.98 4.15 25.92
N GLN A 269 11.02 5.32 25.30
CA GLN A 269 10.04 6.39 25.46
C GLN A 269 9.53 6.85 24.09
N PRO A 270 8.59 6.11 23.48
CA PRO A 270 8.04 6.48 22.19
C PRO A 270 7.28 7.80 22.32
N ARG A 271 7.46 8.68 21.35
CA ARG A 271 6.67 9.91 21.27
C ARG A 271 5.31 9.52 20.71
N HIS A 272 4.25 9.96 21.37
CA HIS A 272 2.89 9.77 20.85
C HIS A 272 2.41 10.94 19.99
N ARG A 273 3.11 12.08 20.05
CA ARG A 273 2.75 13.29 19.33
C ARG A 273 3.98 14.13 19.01
N VAL A 274 4.02 14.69 17.81
CA VAL A 274 4.94 15.78 17.40
C VAL A 274 4.12 16.75 16.58
N ASP A 275 3.98 17.99 17.06
CA ASP A 275 3.12 19.02 16.45
C ASP A 275 1.66 18.56 16.25
N ASN A 276 1.21 18.51 14.99
CA ASN A 276 -0.10 18.01 14.57
C ASN A 276 -0.09 16.51 14.23
N LEU A 277 1.06 15.84 14.27
CA LEU A 277 1.15 14.40 14.02
C LEU A 277 0.95 13.61 15.31
N VAL A 278 0.11 12.58 15.23
CA VAL A 278 -0.25 11.71 16.35
C VAL A 278 0.00 10.26 15.95
N LEU A 279 0.75 9.54 16.78
CA LEU A 279 0.91 8.10 16.68
C LEU A 279 -0.29 7.44 17.36
N LEU A 280 -1.09 6.71 16.58
CA LEU A 280 -2.20 5.93 17.11
C LEU A 280 -1.69 4.76 17.96
N ASN A 281 -2.56 4.21 18.80
CA ASN A 281 -2.25 2.97 19.50
C ASN A 281 -2.01 1.86 18.47
N THR A 282 -1.00 1.02 18.72
CA THR A 282 -0.66 -0.12 17.88
C THR A 282 -1.86 -1.05 17.72
N VAL A 283 -2.12 -1.47 16.49
CA VAL A 283 -3.25 -2.36 16.18
C VAL A 283 -2.76 -3.67 15.60
N THR A 284 -3.53 -4.74 15.80
CA THR A 284 -3.31 -6.04 15.16
C THR A 284 -4.27 -6.13 13.97
N PRO A 285 -3.78 -6.17 12.73
CA PRO A 285 -4.66 -6.18 11.59
C PRO A 285 -5.35 -7.54 11.47
N VAL A 286 -6.55 -7.55 10.89
CA VAL A 286 -7.43 -8.72 10.79
C VAL A 286 -7.63 -9.10 9.33
N THR A 287 -8.06 -10.34 9.08
CA THR A 287 -8.43 -10.73 7.71
C THR A 287 -9.72 -10.04 7.30
N ARG A 288 -9.91 -9.79 6.00
CA ARG A 288 -11.17 -9.22 5.50
C ARG A 288 -12.35 -10.09 5.91
N ARG A 289 -12.21 -11.41 5.85
CA ARG A 289 -13.22 -12.37 6.31
C ARG A 289 -13.67 -12.15 7.76
N GLU A 290 -12.77 -11.75 8.65
CA GLU A 290 -13.09 -11.45 10.05
C GLU A 290 -13.92 -10.17 10.23
N LEU A 291 -13.90 -9.25 9.25
CA LEU A 291 -14.67 -7.99 9.28
C LEU A 291 -16.01 -8.05 8.55
N ILE A 292 -16.19 -9.04 7.68
CA ILE A 292 -17.40 -9.16 6.87
C ILE A 292 -18.59 -9.49 7.78
N GLN A 293 -19.65 -8.70 7.67
CA GLN A 293 -20.88 -8.93 8.44
C GLN A 293 -21.62 -10.17 7.93
N SER A 294 -22.48 -10.76 8.78
CA SER A 294 -23.19 -12.00 8.47
C SER A 294 -24.00 -11.97 7.16
N LYS A 295 -24.60 -10.83 6.79
CA LYS A 295 -25.33 -10.66 5.53
C LYS A 295 -24.41 -10.61 4.31
N GLU A 296 -23.30 -9.89 4.40
CA GLU A 296 -22.28 -9.82 3.33
C GLU A 296 -21.59 -11.17 3.14
N MET A 297 -21.37 -11.91 4.24
CA MET A 297 -20.84 -13.27 4.20
C MET A 297 -21.77 -14.21 3.43
N GLN A 298 -23.09 -14.09 3.61
CA GLN A 298 -24.07 -14.89 2.85
C GLN A 298 -24.02 -14.58 1.36
N ALA A 299 -23.92 -13.30 0.98
CA ALA A 299 -23.78 -12.90 -0.42
C ALA A 299 -22.46 -13.42 -1.03
N LEU A 300 -21.37 -13.41 -0.26
CA LEU A 300 -20.07 -13.92 -0.70
C LEU A 300 -20.08 -15.44 -0.90
N GLU A 301 -20.73 -16.18 0.01
CA GLU A 301 -20.91 -17.63 -0.14
C GLU A 301 -21.81 -17.98 -1.32
N GLN A 302 -22.86 -17.18 -1.60
CA GLN A 302 -23.68 -17.35 -2.80
C GLN A 302 -22.86 -17.09 -4.08
N ALA A 303 -22.08 -16.02 -4.12
CA ALA A 303 -21.18 -15.74 -5.25
C ALA A 303 -20.17 -16.88 -5.47
N LYS A 304 -19.61 -17.46 -4.41
CA LYS A 304 -18.75 -18.65 -4.52
C LYS A 304 -19.48 -19.87 -5.10
N GLN A 305 -20.74 -20.08 -4.72
CA GLN A 305 -21.56 -21.17 -5.26
C GLN A 305 -21.86 -20.96 -6.75
N GLU A 306 -22.15 -19.74 -7.16
CA GLU A 306 -22.35 -19.38 -8.57
C GLU A 306 -21.07 -19.57 -9.39
N LEU A 307 -19.93 -19.11 -8.88
CA LEU A 307 -18.62 -19.35 -9.51
C LEU A 307 -18.30 -20.86 -9.59
N ALA A 308 -18.72 -21.65 -8.60
CA ALA A 308 -18.53 -23.10 -8.62
C ALA A 308 -19.37 -23.80 -9.70
N GLN A 309 -20.44 -23.18 -10.19
CA GLN A 309 -21.28 -23.70 -11.27
C GLN A 309 -20.81 -23.28 -12.67
N MET A 310 -19.77 -22.45 -12.78
CA MET A 310 -19.19 -22.03 -14.06
C MET A 310 -18.58 -23.23 -14.81
N GLU A 311 -18.90 -23.35 -16.11
CA GLU A 311 -18.49 -24.47 -16.97
C GLU A 311 -16.99 -24.43 -17.32
N ASP A 312 -16.41 -23.23 -17.44
CA ASP A 312 -14.99 -23.02 -17.75
C ASP A 312 -14.12 -23.27 -16.51
N SER A 313 -13.40 -24.39 -16.51
CA SER A 313 -12.56 -24.84 -15.39
C SER A 313 -11.42 -23.88 -15.06
N ASP A 314 -10.82 -23.24 -16.06
CA ASP A 314 -9.66 -22.37 -15.86
C ASP A 314 -10.12 -21.02 -15.30
N LYS A 315 -11.13 -20.40 -15.92
CA LYS A 315 -11.73 -19.16 -15.39
C LYS A 315 -12.31 -19.34 -14.00
N LYS A 316 -12.96 -20.48 -13.73
CA LYS A 316 -13.47 -20.84 -12.41
C LYS A 316 -12.35 -20.90 -11.37
N SER A 317 -11.24 -21.57 -11.68
CA SER A 317 -10.12 -21.70 -10.75
C SER A 317 -9.50 -20.33 -10.40
N GLN A 318 -9.32 -19.47 -11.40
CA GLN A 318 -8.80 -18.12 -11.23
C GLN A 318 -9.75 -17.24 -10.42
N ALA A 319 -11.04 -17.25 -10.74
CA ALA A 319 -12.04 -16.46 -10.02
C ALA A 319 -12.17 -16.89 -8.55
N LEU A 320 -12.17 -18.20 -8.28
CA LEU A 320 -12.19 -18.72 -6.91
C LEU A 320 -10.93 -18.35 -6.14
N GLN A 321 -9.76 -18.42 -6.78
CA GLN A 321 -8.50 -18.00 -6.17
C GLN A 321 -8.51 -16.51 -5.83
N GLN A 322 -8.99 -15.64 -6.72
CA GLN A 322 -9.10 -14.21 -6.45
C GLN A 322 -10.03 -13.90 -5.27
N VAL A 323 -11.15 -14.62 -5.16
CA VAL A 323 -12.05 -14.48 -4.01
C VAL A 323 -11.37 -14.95 -2.72
N GLU A 324 -10.68 -16.08 -2.75
CA GLU A 324 -9.96 -16.61 -1.58
C GLU A 324 -8.83 -15.67 -1.14
N GLU A 325 -8.07 -15.11 -2.08
CA GLU A 325 -7.04 -14.11 -1.82
C GLU A 325 -7.66 -12.85 -1.20
N HIS A 326 -8.77 -12.36 -1.77
CA HIS A 326 -9.49 -11.20 -1.24
C HIS A 326 -10.02 -11.41 0.19
N GLU A 327 -10.49 -12.61 0.53
CA GLU A 327 -10.90 -12.95 1.91
C GLU A 327 -9.74 -12.98 2.90
N LYS A 328 -8.59 -13.50 2.46
CA LYS A 328 -7.37 -13.63 3.28
C LYS A 328 -6.58 -12.34 3.40
N GLN A 329 -6.85 -11.35 2.55
CA GLN A 329 -6.22 -10.04 2.65
C GLN A 329 -6.39 -9.47 4.04
N VAL A 330 -5.28 -9.00 4.60
CA VAL A 330 -5.22 -8.39 5.90
C VAL A 330 -5.48 -6.89 5.77
N VAL A 331 -6.35 -6.36 6.64
CA VAL A 331 -6.90 -5.00 6.56
C VAL A 331 -6.99 -4.36 7.94
N LEU A 332 -7.15 -3.04 7.97
CA LEU A 332 -7.38 -2.26 9.21
C LEU A 332 -8.87 -1.93 9.45
N GLY A 333 -9.77 -2.34 8.55
CA GLY A 333 -11.21 -2.10 8.69
C GLY A 333 -11.56 -0.62 8.72
N ILE A 334 -11.25 0.11 7.65
CA ILE A 334 -11.70 1.49 7.45
C ILE A 334 -12.48 1.56 6.15
N SER A 335 -13.62 2.23 6.19
CA SER A 335 -14.48 2.46 5.03
C SER A 335 -14.91 3.93 4.96
N GLY A 336 -15.23 4.40 3.76
CA GLY A 336 -15.69 5.78 3.55
C GLY A 336 -14.61 6.83 3.82
N ILE A 337 -13.32 6.50 3.60
CA ILE A 337 -12.24 7.49 3.64
C ILE A 337 -12.49 8.55 2.55
N GLN A 338 -12.43 9.81 2.96
CA GLN A 338 -12.69 10.96 2.12
C GLN A 338 -11.38 11.56 1.61
N ASP A 339 -11.46 12.37 0.56
CA ASP A 339 -10.36 13.20 0.07
C ASP A 339 -10.59 14.68 0.44
N GLN A 340 -9.54 15.50 0.35
CA GLN A 340 -9.66 16.94 0.56
C GLN A 340 -10.47 17.57 -0.58
N GLN A 341 -11.44 18.42 -0.21
CA GLN A 341 -12.19 19.18 -1.19
C GLN A 341 -11.32 20.27 -1.83
N VAL A 342 -11.42 20.37 -3.15
CA VAL A 342 -10.71 21.35 -3.96
C VAL A 342 -11.73 22.22 -4.69
N LEU A 343 -11.52 23.53 -4.67
CA LEU A 343 -12.31 24.47 -5.45
C LEU A 343 -11.83 24.40 -6.91
N PHE A 344 -12.59 23.69 -7.73
CA PHE A 344 -12.31 23.56 -9.15
C PHE A 344 -13.09 24.63 -9.94
N ASN A 345 -12.40 25.68 -10.37
CA ASN A 345 -12.97 26.77 -11.17
C ASN A 345 -12.05 27.13 -12.35
N PRO A 346 -11.89 26.25 -13.35
CA PRO A 346 -11.10 26.55 -14.54
C PRO A 346 -11.78 27.64 -15.37
N THR A 347 -10.98 28.38 -16.13
CA THR A 347 -11.50 29.39 -17.05
C THR A 347 -12.25 28.73 -18.23
N PRO A 348 -13.23 29.42 -18.85
CA PRO A 348 -13.93 28.87 -20.02
C PRO A 348 -13.00 28.49 -21.18
N LEU A 349 -11.90 29.22 -21.35
CA LEU A 349 -10.90 28.95 -22.37
C LEU A 349 -10.15 27.63 -22.08
N GLU A 350 -9.73 27.41 -20.84
CA GLU A 350 -9.08 26.16 -20.42
C GLU A 350 -10.03 24.96 -20.56
N LEU A 351 -11.32 25.12 -20.24
CA LEU A 351 -12.32 24.08 -20.47
C LEU A 351 -12.46 23.76 -21.96
N PHE A 352 -12.52 24.78 -22.81
CA PHE A 352 -12.64 24.59 -24.26
C PHE A 352 -11.42 23.91 -24.85
N GLU A 353 -10.20 24.33 -24.48
CA GLU A 353 -8.95 23.70 -24.93
C GLU A 353 -8.84 22.25 -24.49
N ARG A 354 -9.27 21.93 -23.25
CA ARG A 354 -9.30 20.56 -22.75
C ARG A 354 -10.21 19.67 -23.58
N VAL A 355 -11.47 20.08 -23.76
CA VAL A 355 -12.46 19.33 -24.54
C VAL A 355 -12.02 19.19 -26.00
N TYR A 356 -11.51 20.26 -26.60
CA TYR A 356 -11.02 20.22 -27.99
C TYR A 356 -9.90 19.20 -28.16
N THR A 357 -8.92 19.18 -27.26
CA THR A 357 -7.83 18.20 -27.38
C THR A 357 -8.34 16.78 -27.13
N GLU A 358 -9.22 16.56 -26.15
CA GLU A 358 -9.82 15.23 -25.89
C GLU A 358 -10.55 14.70 -27.14
N ILE A 359 -11.32 15.56 -27.82
CA ILE A 359 -11.98 15.23 -29.09
C ILE A 359 -10.94 14.89 -30.15
N TRP A 360 -9.90 15.71 -30.31
CA TRP A 360 -8.88 15.49 -31.32
C TRP A 360 -8.12 14.17 -31.12
N THR A 361 -7.65 13.88 -29.90
CA THR A 361 -6.96 12.63 -29.58
C THR A 361 -7.86 11.42 -29.79
N THR A 362 -9.14 11.52 -29.44
CA THR A 362 -10.11 10.43 -29.68
C THR A 362 -10.32 10.18 -31.18
N LEU A 363 -10.44 11.25 -31.97
CA LEU A 363 -10.58 11.15 -33.43
C LEU A 363 -9.32 10.54 -34.05
N GLU A 364 -8.13 10.99 -33.64
CA GLU A 364 -6.86 10.44 -34.11
C GLU A 364 -6.76 8.94 -33.82
N ALA A 365 -7.03 8.52 -32.57
CA ALA A 365 -7.03 7.11 -32.18
C ALA A 365 -8.04 6.25 -32.95
N LEU A 366 -9.19 6.84 -33.33
CA LEU A 366 -10.18 6.18 -34.15
C LEU A 366 -9.72 6.02 -35.61
N PHE A 367 -9.08 7.05 -36.18
CA PHE A 367 -8.56 7.01 -37.54
C PHE A 367 -7.34 6.09 -37.67
N THR A 368 -6.49 6.01 -36.65
CA THR A 368 -5.34 5.10 -36.61
C THR A 368 -5.74 3.66 -36.26
N GLY A 369 -6.98 3.44 -35.81
CA GLY A 369 -7.52 2.12 -35.47
C GLY A 369 -7.08 1.61 -34.09
N SER A 370 -6.49 2.46 -33.24
CA SER A 370 -6.02 2.08 -31.91
C SER A 370 -7.12 2.07 -30.84
N LEU A 371 -8.33 2.59 -31.14
CA LEU A 371 -9.48 2.58 -30.22
C LEU A 371 -10.61 1.65 -30.68
N ASN A 372 -11.02 0.70 -29.84
CA ASN A 372 -12.19 -0.15 -30.10
C ASN A 372 -13.49 0.70 -30.07
N PRO A 373 -14.38 0.62 -31.09
CA PRO A 373 -15.64 1.35 -31.15
C PRO A 373 -16.56 1.21 -29.92
N LYS A 374 -16.43 0.13 -29.13
CA LYS A 374 -17.17 -0.08 -27.87
C LYS A 374 -16.89 1.01 -26.82
N TRP A 375 -15.74 1.68 -26.88
CA TRP A 375 -15.35 2.75 -25.97
C TRP A 375 -15.85 4.15 -26.39
N MET A 376 -16.56 4.25 -27.52
CA MET A 376 -17.04 5.51 -28.09
C MET A 376 -18.32 6.09 -27.46
N SER A 377 -18.83 5.58 -26.33
CA SER A 377 -20.06 6.16 -25.73
C SER A 377 -19.83 7.54 -25.07
N GLY A 378 -18.73 8.21 -25.41
CA GLY A 378 -18.41 9.57 -24.98
C GLY A 378 -18.05 9.64 -23.49
N PRO A 379 -18.05 10.85 -22.91
CA PRO A 379 -17.73 11.07 -21.50
C PRO A 379 -18.51 10.18 -20.54
N VAL A 380 -19.70 9.70 -20.95
CA VAL A 380 -20.60 8.88 -20.12
C VAL A 380 -20.08 7.44 -19.95
N GLY A 381 -19.48 6.83 -20.99
CA GLY A 381 -18.91 5.47 -20.89
C GLY A 381 -17.66 5.40 -20.03
N ILE A 382 -16.79 6.41 -20.15
CA ILE A 382 -15.58 6.53 -19.30
C ILE A 382 -15.99 6.82 -17.85
N VAL A 383 -17.02 7.65 -17.63
CA VAL A 383 -17.54 7.93 -16.28
C VAL A 383 -18.11 6.68 -15.62
N GLN A 384 -18.78 5.77 -16.33
CA GLN A 384 -19.28 4.52 -15.73
C GLN A 384 -18.13 3.61 -15.24
N VAL A 385 -17.00 3.55 -15.96
CA VAL A 385 -15.82 2.80 -15.55
C VAL A 385 -15.07 3.49 -14.41
N VAL A 386 -14.96 4.82 -14.44
CA VAL A 386 -14.37 5.60 -13.33
C VAL A 386 -15.24 5.47 -12.06
N GLN A 387 -16.56 5.48 -12.19
CA GLN A 387 -17.49 5.39 -11.06
C GLN A 387 -17.54 3.99 -10.45
N SER A 388 -17.37 2.92 -11.25
CA SER A 388 -17.20 1.55 -10.72
C SER A 388 -15.84 1.32 -10.06
N GLN A 389 -14.82 2.11 -10.41
CA GLN A 389 -13.51 2.09 -9.73
C GLN A 389 -13.49 2.85 -8.40
N TRP A 390 -14.48 3.70 -8.13
CA TRP A 390 -14.56 4.55 -6.91
C TRP A 390 -15.44 3.97 -5.81
N MET A 391 -16.31 3.02 -6.13
CA MET A 391 -16.92 2.08 -5.17
C MET A 391 -15.93 0.95 -4.87
#